data_AF-A0A838FWK4-F1
#
_entry.id   AF-A0A838FWK4-F1
#
_cell.length_a   1.000
_cell.length_b   1.000
_cell.length_c   1.000
_cell.angle_alpha   90.00
_cell.angle_beta   90.00
_cell.angle_gamma   90.00
#
_symmetry.space_group_name_H-M   'P 1'
#
loop_
_entity.id
_entity.type
_entity.pdbx_description
1 polymer ?
#
loop_
_entity_poly.entity_id
_entity_poly.type
_entity_poly.pdbx_seq_one_letter_code
_entity_poly.pdbx_strand_id
1 'polypeptide(L)'
;WQFAARELAFGNWKLLELQLGTPEESRFYTPAPGEQVQVTGIVEAASSVPRPGSVPYSDHVMAVHLSGFTIPNQPAAEPLQALVYLESMRENVWTPAARLRPGDRVTLRLRAWSDVAAQFEQINRTDLDDPAIQLEEPVWGELPL
;
A
#
# COMPACT_ATOMS: atom_id res chain seq x y z
N TRP A 1 26.18 25.81 -11.78
CA TRP A 1 25.70 25.75 -10.40
C TRP A 1 26.79 25.17 -9.52
N GLN A 2 27.34 25.94 -8.59
CA GLN A 2 28.27 25.46 -7.56
C GLN A 2 27.58 25.66 -6.22
N PHE A 3 27.26 24.59 -5.52
CA PHE A 3 26.84 24.65 -4.11
C PHE A 3 28.09 24.88 -3.26
N ALA A 4 28.13 25.98 -2.51
CA ALA A 4 29.15 26.22 -1.51
C ALA A 4 28.84 25.37 -0.26
N ALA A 5 29.53 24.24 -0.12
CA ALA A 5 29.48 23.36 1.05
C ALA A 5 30.21 23.95 2.27
N ARG A 6 29.90 25.19 2.68
CA ARG A 6 30.67 25.90 3.72
C ARG A 6 29.86 26.40 4.92
N GLU A 7 28.54 26.23 4.94
CA GLU A 7 27.70 26.70 6.06
C GLU A 7 27.22 25.59 7.02
N LEU A 8 27.40 24.31 6.69
CA LEU A 8 27.05 23.19 7.59
C LEU A 8 28.08 22.93 8.71
N ALA A 9 29.22 23.62 8.70
CA ALA A 9 30.35 23.32 9.58
C ALA A 9 30.39 24.11 10.90
N PHE A 10 29.51 25.09 11.11
CA PHE A 10 29.55 25.96 12.30
C PHE A 10 28.19 25.99 13.01
N GLY A 11 27.92 24.93 13.75
CA GLY A 11 26.80 24.85 14.71
C GLY A 11 27.19 23.97 15.89
N ASN A 12 26.94 24.45 17.12
CA ASN A 12 26.98 23.60 18.31
C ASN A 12 25.71 22.74 18.32
N TRP A 13 25.71 21.70 17.49
CA TRP A 13 24.61 20.75 17.40
C TRP A 13 24.47 20.05 18.75
N LYS A 14 23.42 20.39 19.50
CA LYS A 14 23.11 19.68 20.74
C LYS A 14 22.69 18.27 20.36
N LEU A 15 23.38 17.27 20.93
CA LEU A 15 22.95 15.90 20.86
C LEU A 15 21.57 15.81 21.55
N LEU A 16 20.52 15.59 20.76
CA LEU A 16 19.21 15.28 21.31
C LEU A 16 19.20 13.79 21.59
N GLU A 17 19.07 13.42 22.86
CA GLU A 17 18.78 12.04 23.23
C GLU A 17 17.36 11.72 22.76
N LEU A 18 17.27 11.02 21.62
CA LEU A 18 16.01 10.49 21.12
C LEU A 18 15.67 9.27 21.95
N GLN A 19 14.64 9.39 22.79
CA GLN A 19 14.05 8.23 23.43
C GLN A 19 13.18 7.51 22.40
N LEU A 20 13.56 6.28 22.07
CA LEU A 20 12.73 5.39 21.27
C LEU A 20 11.43 5.14 22.05
N GLY A 21 10.31 5.57 21.48
CA GLY A 21 9.00 5.17 21.97
C GLY A 21 8.78 3.68 21.76
N THR A 22 7.89 3.07 22.54
CA THR A 22 7.42 1.71 22.26
C THR A 22 6.63 1.74 20.95
N PRO A 23 7.01 0.97 19.91
CA PRO A 23 6.22 0.86 18.71
C PRO A 23 4.83 0.32 19.08
N GLU A 24 3.77 1.00 18.67
CA GLU A 24 2.44 0.38 18.67
C GLU A 24 2.46 -0.75 17.64
N GLU A 25 1.92 -1.92 17.98
CA GLU A 25 1.86 -3.02 17.02
C GLU A 25 1.07 -2.57 15.79
N SER A 26 1.73 -2.55 14.62
CA SER A 26 1.04 -2.21 13.39
C SER A 26 -0.04 -3.25 13.14
N ARG A 27 -1.29 -2.79 13.04
CA ARG A 27 -2.43 -3.62 12.68
C ARG A 27 -2.49 -3.88 11.16
N PHE A 28 -1.48 -3.43 10.42
CA PHE A 28 -1.31 -3.75 9.02
C PHE A 28 -0.79 -5.18 8.86
N TYR A 29 -1.60 -6.00 8.21
CA TYR A 29 -1.33 -7.38 7.96
C TYR A 29 -0.56 -7.55 6.65
N THR A 30 0.58 -8.25 6.75
CA THR A 30 1.38 -8.70 5.61
C THR A 30 1.45 -10.23 5.64
N PRO A 31 0.98 -10.94 4.60
CA PRO A 31 1.16 -12.39 4.49
C PRO A 31 2.64 -12.76 4.50
N ALA A 32 2.98 -13.95 5.01
CA ALA A 32 4.34 -14.45 4.85
C ALA A 32 4.66 -14.67 3.36
N PRO A 33 5.94 -14.54 2.93
CA PRO A 33 6.32 -14.88 1.56
C PRO A 33 5.88 -16.30 1.16
N GLY A 34 5.26 -16.43 -0.01
CA GLY A 34 4.66 -17.67 -0.51
C GLY A 34 3.25 -17.98 0.01
N GLU A 35 2.75 -17.23 0.99
CA GLU A 35 1.38 -17.36 1.51
C GLU A 35 0.38 -16.61 0.63
N GLN A 36 -0.83 -17.18 0.50
CA GLN A 36 -1.97 -16.48 -0.09
C GLN A 36 -3.15 -16.57 0.86
N VAL A 37 -3.72 -15.41 1.20
CA VAL A 37 -4.86 -15.36 2.12
C VAL A 37 -6.03 -14.62 1.48
N GLN A 38 -7.20 -15.23 1.53
CA GLN A 38 -8.43 -14.57 1.11
C GLN A 38 -9.07 -13.86 2.30
N VAL A 39 -9.33 -12.56 2.15
CA VAL A 39 -9.95 -11.72 3.17
C VAL A 39 -11.12 -10.96 2.58
N THR A 40 -12.07 -10.57 3.44
CA THR A 40 -13.18 -9.68 3.08
C THR A 40 -13.17 -8.51 4.04
N GLY A 41 -12.94 -7.30 3.52
CA GLY A 41 -12.82 -6.08 4.29
C GLY A 41 -13.62 -4.92 3.69
N ILE A 42 -13.45 -3.74 4.28
CA ILE A 42 -14.01 -2.47 3.82
C ILE A 42 -12.88 -1.63 3.22
N VAL A 43 -13.13 -1.04 2.07
CA VAL A 43 -12.24 -0.02 1.49
C VAL A 43 -12.43 1.26 2.29
N GLU A 44 -11.42 1.69 3.05
CA GLU A 44 -11.44 2.98 3.78
C GLU A 44 -10.98 4.12 2.87
N ALA A 45 -9.98 3.85 2.04
CA ALA A 45 -9.43 4.79 1.08
C ALA A 45 -8.98 4.09 -0.19
N ALA A 46 -9.03 4.80 -1.31
CA ALA A 46 -8.57 4.34 -2.61
C ALA A 46 -7.90 5.49 -3.36
N SER A 47 -6.73 5.25 -3.93
CA SER A 47 -6.02 6.26 -4.72
C SER A 47 -6.72 6.50 -6.06
N SER A 48 -6.44 7.66 -6.67
CA SER A 48 -7.03 7.99 -7.97
C SER A 48 -6.50 7.07 -9.07
N VAL A 49 -7.37 6.68 -9.99
CA VAL A 49 -7.00 5.89 -11.16
C VAL A 49 -7.08 6.77 -12.41
N PRO A 50 -6.01 6.82 -13.23
CA PRO A 50 -6.02 7.60 -14.47
C PRO A 50 -7.08 7.06 -15.43
N ARG A 51 -7.66 7.94 -16.25
CA ARG A 51 -8.56 7.50 -17.32
C ARG A 51 -7.74 6.77 -18.39
N PRO A 52 -8.25 5.70 -19.00
CA PRO A 52 -7.52 5.03 -20.07
C PRO A 52 -7.19 5.98 -21.22
N GLY A 53 -5.95 5.90 -21.72
CA GLY A 53 -5.43 6.81 -22.76
C GLY A 53 -5.12 8.24 -22.31
N SER A 54 -5.32 8.60 -21.03
CA SER A 54 -4.99 9.95 -20.52
C SER A 54 -3.55 10.12 -20.03
N VAL A 55 -2.83 9.02 -19.85
CA VAL A 55 -1.44 8.98 -19.39
C VAL A 55 -0.58 8.15 -20.36
N PRO A 56 0.76 8.34 -20.39
CA PRO A 56 1.62 7.61 -21.33
C PRO A 56 1.71 6.09 -21.08
N TYR A 57 1.47 5.66 -19.83
CA TYR A 57 1.59 4.27 -19.42
C TYR A 57 0.24 3.54 -19.59
N SER A 58 0.26 2.42 -20.29
CA SER A 58 -0.94 1.61 -20.54
C SER A 58 -1.42 0.85 -19.30
N ASP A 59 -0.53 0.64 -18.33
CA ASP A 59 -0.77 -0.15 -17.13
C ASP A 59 -0.65 0.75 -15.91
N HIS A 60 -1.42 0.46 -14.86
CA HIS A 60 -1.44 1.27 -13.65
C HIS A 60 -1.81 0.45 -12.41
N VAL A 61 -1.09 0.68 -11.32
CA VAL A 61 -1.37 0.14 -9.99
C VAL A 61 -2.01 1.22 -9.11
N MET A 62 -3.09 0.88 -8.42
CA MET A 62 -3.70 1.73 -7.39
C MET A 62 -3.40 1.21 -5.99
N ALA A 63 -3.43 2.10 -5.02
CA ALA A 63 -3.31 1.81 -3.60
C ALA A 63 -4.68 1.88 -2.93
N VAL A 64 -4.97 0.92 -2.06
CA VAL A 64 -6.22 0.81 -1.29
C VAL A 64 -5.87 0.56 0.17
N HIS A 65 -6.50 1.31 1.06
CA HIS A 65 -6.53 0.97 2.49
C HIS A 65 -7.73 0.07 2.72
N LEU A 66 -7.45 -1.21 3.01
CA LEU A 66 -8.47 -2.20 3.35
C LEU A 66 -8.48 -2.37 4.88
N SER A 67 -9.64 -2.36 5.50
CA SER A 67 -9.81 -2.53 6.95
C SER A 67 -10.86 -3.59 7.29
N GLY A 68 -10.98 -3.91 8.57
CA GLY A 68 -12.15 -4.60 9.10
C GLY A 68 -12.23 -6.09 8.74
N PHE A 69 -11.10 -6.72 8.41
CA PHE A 69 -11.03 -8.13 8.09
C PHE A 69 -10.28 -8.92 9.17
N THR A 70 -10.48 -10.24 9.16
CA THR A 70 -9.75 -11.18 10.02
C THR A 70 -9.08 -12.24 9.16
N ILE A 71 -8.04 -12.88 9.70
CA ILE A 71 -7.36 -13.98 9.03
C ILE A 71 -7.97 -15.31 9.50
N PRO A 72 -8.33 -16.22 8.58
CA PRO A 72 -8.76 -17.56 8.95
C PRO A 72 -7.74 -18.26 9.85
N ASN A 73 -8.21 -18.98 10.86
CA ASN A 73 -7.39 -19.74 11.81
C ASN A 73 -6.47 -18.92 12.73
N GLN A 74 -6.61 -17.59 12.77
CA GLN A 74 -6.08 -16.80 13.87
C GLN A 74 -7.11 -16.71 15.00
N PRO A 75 -6.69 -16.60 16.28
CA PRO A 75 -7.59 -16.34 17.40
C PRO A 75 -8.45 -15.10 17.12
N ALA A 76 -9.59 -14.97 17.79
CA ALA A 76 -10.43 -13.77 17.71
C ALA A 76 -9.62 -12.55 18.15
N ALA A 77 -8.98 -11.90 17.17
CA ALA A 77 -8.21 -10.70 17.30
C ALA A 77 -9.06 -9.50 16.87
N GLU A 78 -8.62 -8.31 17.27
CA GLU A 78 -9.13 -7.06 16.72
C GLU A 78 -9.04 -7.09 15.17
N PRO A 79 -10.00 -6.47 14.46
CA PRO A 79 -9.97 -6.43 13.01
C PRO A 79 -8.66 -5.80 12.48
N LEU A 80 -8.11 -6.42 11.45
CA LEU A 80 -6.86 -6.03 10.81
C LEU A 80 -7.12 -5.07 9.65
N GLN A 81 -6.05 -4.48 9.16
CA GLN A 81 -6.02 -3.62 7.99
C GLN A 81 -4.84 -3.97 7.08
N ALA A 82 -4.79 -3.42 5.86
CA ALA A 82 -3.70 -3.60 4.93
C ALA A 82 -3.61 -2.41 3.95
N LEU A 83 -2.38 -2.06 3.56
CA LEU A 83 -2.10 -1.24 2.38
C LEU A 83 -2.02 -2.19 1.19
N VAL A 84 -3.01 -2.14 0.31
CA VAL A 84 -3.15 -3.09 -0.79
C VAL A 84 -2.85 -2.40 -2.12
N TYR A 85 -1.89 -2.93 -2.87
CA TYR A 85 -1.70 -2.61 -4.27
C TYR A 85 -2.52 -3.53 -5.16
N LEU A 86 -3.25 -2.94 -6.10
CA LEU A 86 -4.11 -3.63 -7.06
C LEU A 86 -3.80 -3.13 -8.47
N GLU A 87 -3.73 -4.03 -9.44
CA GLU A 87 -3.71 -3.65 -10.85
C GLU A 87 -5.06 -3.01 -11.21
N SER A 88 -5.05 -1.72 -11.50
CA SER A 88 -6.23 -0.90 -11.79
C SER A 88 -6.43 -0.66 -13.29
N MET A 89 -5.37 -0.75 -14.07
CA MET A 89 -5.43 -0.63 -15.52
C MET A 89 -4.40 -1.57 -16.15
N ARG A 90 -4.80 -2.25 -17.22
CA ARG A 90 -3.94 -3.10 -18.06
C ARG A 90 -4.26 -2.80 -19.52
N GLU A 91 -3.24 -2.57 -20.34
CA GLU A 91 -3.38 -2.32 -21.78
C GLU A 91 -4.38 -1.19 -22.12
N ASN A 92 -4.39 -0.11 -21.33
CA ASN A 92 -5.39 0.98 -21.42
C ASN A 92 -6.84 0.50 -21.24
N VAL A 93 -7.07 -0.49 -20.38
CA VAL A 93 -8.41 -0.91 -19.96
C VAL A 93 -8.46 -0.98 -18.45
N TRP A 94 -9.46 -0.33 -17.86
CA TRP A 94 -9.71 -0.44 -16.42
C TRP A 94 -10.05 -1.87 -16.03
N THR A 95 -9.38 -2.37 -15.00
CA THR A 95 -9.75 -3.62 -14.34
C THR A 95 -10.94 -3.37 -13.39
N PRO A 96 -11.55 -4.42 -12.82
CA PRO A 96 -12.55 -4.25 -11.76
C PRO A 96 -12.05 -3.44 -10.57
N ALA A 97 -10.75 -3.50 -10.23
CA ALA A 97 -10.17 -2.77 -9.10
C ALA A 97 -10.34 -1.25 -9.24
N ALA A 98 -10.26 -0.71 -10.46
CA ALA A 98 -10.42 0.72 -10.70
C ALA A 98 -11.80 1.29 -10.29
N ARG A 99 -12.77 0.42 -10.04
CA ARG A 99 -14.12 0.80 -9.59
C ARG A 99 -14.27 0.85 -8.09
N LEU A 100 -13.30 0.36 -7.31
CA LEU A 100 -13.36 0.37 -5.85
C LEU A 100 -13.41 1.81 -5.32
N ARG A 101 -14.29 2.04 -4.36
CA ARG A 101 -14.49 3.32 -3.67
C ARG A 101 -14.51 3.12 -2.16
N PRO A 102 -14.18 4.17 -1.38
CA PRO A 102 -14.42 4.18 0.06
C PRO A 102 -15.84 3.73 0.41
N GLY A 103 -15.96 2.82 1.37
CA GLY A 103 -17.20 2.18 1.81
C GLY A 103 -17.53 0.85 1.11
N ASP A 104 -16.84 0.50 0.01
CA ASP A 104 -17.08 -0.79 -0.65
C ASP A 104 -16.63 -1.95 0.24
N ARG A 105 -17.48 -2.98 0.35
CA ARG A 105 -17.10 -4.27 0.92
C ARG A 105 -16.54 -5.17 -0.18
N VAL A 106 -15.28 -5.55 -0.08
CA VAL A 106 -14.57 -6.31 -1.14
C VAL A 106 -13.88 -7.53 -0.58
N THR A 107 -13.91 -8.62 -1.35
CA THR A 107 -13.11 -9.82 -1.10
C THR A 107 -11.87 -9.79 -1.98
N LEU A 108 -10.70 -9.93 -1.37
CA LEU A 108 -9.41 -9.94 -2.07
C LEU A 108 -8.60 -11.15 -1.66
N ARG A 109 -7.79 -11.66 -2.60
CA ARG A 109 -6.68 -12.55 -2.31
C ARG A 109 -5.42 -11.72 -2.13
N LEU A 110 -4.84 -11.78 -0.94
CA LEU A 110 -3.64 -11.06 -0.55
C LEU A 110 -2.40 -11.95 -0.66
N ARG A 111 -1.29 -11.35 -1.09
CA ARG A 111 0.06 -11.95 -1.09
C ARG A 111 1.09 -10.93 -0.61
N ALA A 112 2.23 -11.42 -0.11
CA ALA A 112 3.37 -10.55 0.17
C ALA A 112 3.79 -9.80 -1.11
N TRP A 113 4.10 -8.51 -0.99
CA TRP A 113 4.60 -7.73 -2.14
C TRP A 113 5.91 -8.32 -2.69
N SER A 114 6.77 -8.86 -1.83
CA SER A 114 8.03 -9.52 -2.22
C SER A 114 7.86 -10.62 -3.26
N ASP A 115 6.72 -11.31 -3.26
CA ASP A 115 6.46 -12.43 -4.18
C ASP A 115 6.18 -11.97 -5.61
N VAL A 116 5.81 -10.69 -5.78
CA VAL A 116 5.30 -10.13 -7.04
C VAL A 116 6.04 -8.88 -7.49
N ALA A 117 6.92 -8.34 -6.64
CA ALA A 117 7.61 -7.07 -6.85
C ALA A 117 8.29 -7.02 -8.22
N ALA A 118 9.02 -8.06 -8.61
CA ALA A 118 9.72 -8.14 -9.89
C ALA A 118 8.79 -7.93 -11.12
N GLN A 119 7.50 -8.26 -11.00
CA GLN A 119 6.52 -8.07 -12.06
C GLN A 119 5.87 -6.69 -12.03
N PHE A 120 5.54 -6.17 -10.83
CA PHE A 120 4.66 -5.00 -10.69
C PHE A 120 5.37 -3.73 -10.23
N GLU A 121 6.59 -3.80 -9.68
CA GLU A 121 7.32 -2.62 -9.17
C GLU A 121 7.67 -1.60 -10.27
N GLN A 122 7.76 -2.06 -11.51
CA GLN A 122 8.07 -1.22 -12.67
C GLN A 122 6.83 -0.52 -13.24
N ILE A 123 5.62 -0.90 -12.81
CA ILE A 123 4.38 -0.30 -13.27
C ILE A 123 4.14 1.02 -12.53
N ASN A 124 3.67 2.03 -13.26
CA ASN A 124 3.31 3.31 -12.68
C ASN A 124 2.20 3.14 -11.62
N ARG A 125 2.36 3.76 -10.46
CA ARG A 125 1.40 3.68 -9.36
C ARG A 125 0.99 5.05 -8.84
N THR A 126 -0.23 5.11 -8.30
CA THR A 126 -0.69 6.24 -7.49
C THR A 126 -0.88 5.76 -6.07
N ASP A 127 -0.19 6.40 -5.12
CA ASP A 127 -0.28 6.09 -3.70
C ASP A 127 -1.44 6.84 -3.01
N LEU A 128 -1.78 6.44 -1.79
CA LEU A 128 -2.78 7.13 -0.96
C LEU A 128 -2.21 8.45 -0.42
N ASP A 129 -3.03 9.48 -0.28
CA ASP A 129 -2.62 10.77 0.32
C ASP A 129 -2.70 10.73 1.86
N ASP A 130 -2.05 9.73 2.47
CA ASP A 130 -1.91 9.58 3.92
C ASP A 130 -0.48 9.12 4.25
N PRO A 131 0.37 10.00 4.82
CA PRO A 131 1.75 9.67 5.14
C PRO A 131 1.91 8.51 6.14
N ALA A 132 0.94 8.30 7.04
CA ALA A 132 1.03 7.20 7.99
C ALA A 132 0.85 5.86 7.27
N ILE A 133 -0.13 5.77 6.37
CA ILE A 133 -0.38 4.55 5.60
C ILE A 133 0.75 4.28 4.59
N GLN A 134 1.32 5.33 3.99
CA GLN A 134 2.45 5.19 3.05
C GLN A 134 3.71 4.55 3.67
N LEU A 135 3.84 4.57 5.01
CA LEU A 135 4.96 3.94 5.72
C LEU A 135 4.77 2.45 5.97
N GLU A 136 3.56 1.93 5.77
CA GLU A 136 3.23 0.53 6.00
C GLU A 136 3.74 -0.36 4.87
N GLU A 137 4.02 -1.62 5.17
CA GLU A 137 4.43 -2.59 4.16
C GLU A 137 3.23 -2.94 3.26
N PRO A 138 3.33 -2.72 1.93
CA PRO A 138 2.22 -3.02 1.04
C PRO A 138 2.08 -4.52 0.79
N VAL A 139 0.87 -4.94 0.51
CA VAL A 139 0.53 -6.28 0.02
C VAL A 139 -0.02 -6.21 -1.39
N TRP A 140 0.11 -7.30 -2.15
CA TRP A 140 -0.55 -7.40 -3.45
C TRP A 140 -1.94 -8.00 -3.31
N GLY A 141 -2.94 -7.30 -3.86
CA GLY A 141 -4.32 -7.74 -3.89
C GLY A 141 -4.77 -8.19 -5.28
N GLU A 142 -5.57 -9.24 -5.33
CA GLU A 142 -6.26 -9.69 -6.54
C GLU A 142 -7.74 -9.92 -6.22
N LEU A 143 -8.63 -9.45 -7.10
CA LEU A 143 -10.03 -9.84 -7.01
C LEU A 143 -10.17 -11.32 -7.40
N PRO A 144 -10.91 -12.13 -6.63
CA PRO A 144 -11.23 -13.50 -7.04
C PRO A 144 -12.05 -13.49 -8.34
N LEU A 145 -11.78 -14.45 -9.22
CA LEU A 145 -12.49 -14.66 -10.48
C LEU A 145 -13.96 -15.03 -10.27
#